data_AF-A0AAW7Z5H3-F1
#
_entry.id   AF-A0AAW7Z5H3-F1
#
_cell.length_a   1.000
_cell.length_b   1.000
_cell.length_c   1.000
_cell.angle_alpha   90.00
_cell.angle_beta   90.00
_cell.angle_gamma   90.00
#
_symmetry.space_group_name_H-M   'P 1'
#
loop_
_entity.id
_entity.type
_entity.pdbx_description
1 polymer ?
#
loop_
_entity_poly.entity_id
_entity_poly.type
_entity_poly.pdbx_seq_one_letter_code
_entity_poly.pdbx_strand_id
1 'polypeptide(L)' 'MFVLISLSLLSGVFFYVEAVKWGMNAKYWAALALVIGPFVFPLFGIARHIHWRRAVGFNNLMVEA' A
#
# COMPACT_ATOMS: atom_id res chain seq x y z
N MET A 1 24.64 1.01 -8.73
CA MET A 1 24.31 0.58 -7.35
C MET A 1 23.60 1.67 -6.56
N PHE A 2 24.18 2.87 -6.41
CA PHE A 2 23.55 3.98 -5.66
C PHE A 2 22.13 4.33 -6.15
N VAL A 3 21.93 4.44 -7.46
CA VAL A 3 20.60 4.75 -8.04
C VAL A 3 19.53 3.74 -7.63
N LEU A 4 19.85 2.45 -7.61
CA LEU A 4 18.90 1.39 -7.24
C LEU A 4 18.54 1.46 -5.75
N ILE A 5 19.53 1.74 -4.89
CA ILE A 5 19.33 1.91 -3.45
C ILE A 5 18.46 3.14 -3.19
N SER A 6 18.75 4.26 -3.86
CA SER A 6 17.95 5.49 -3.76
C SER A 6 16.52 5.26 -4.23
N LEU A 7 16.31 4.56 -5.35
CA LEU A 7 14.97 4.22 -5.86
C LEU A 7 14.20 3.32 -4.90
N SER A 8 14.85 2.31 -4.32
CA SER A 8 14.24 1.43 -3.32
C SER A 8 13.81 2.23 -2.08
N LEU A 9 14.69 3.08 -1.53
CA LEU A 9 14.37 3.97 -0.39
C LEU A 9 13.21 4.91 -0.70
N LEU A 10 13.25 5.59 -1.85
CA LEU A 10 12.18 6.51 -2.26
C LEU A 10 10.86 5.78 -2.45
N SER A 11 10.87 4.58 -3.05
CA SER A 11 9.67 3.76 -3.17
C SER A 11 9.12 3.35 -1.80
N GLY A 12 9.99 2.95 -0.85
CA GLY A 12 9.58 2.62 0.52
C GLY A 12 8.85 3.77 1.21
N VAL A 13 9.41 4.97 1.16
CA VAL A 13 8.78 6.17 1.74
C VAL A 13 7.47 6.52 1.02
N PHE A 14 7.47 6.47 -0.31
CA PHE A 14 6.29 6.73 -1.12
C PHE A 14 5.14 5.78 -0.74
N PHE A 15 5.38 4.46 -0.75
CA PHE A 15 4.36 3.47 -0.41
C PHE A 15 3.97 3.49 1.07
N TYR A 16 4.86 3.91 1.98
CA TYR A 16 4.50 4.15 3.37
C TYR A 16 3.44 5.24 3.49
N VAL A 17 3.71 6.42 2.93
CA VAL A 17 2.79 7.57 2.96
C VAL A 17 1.48 7.22 2.27
N GLU A 18 1.54 6.55 1.13
CA GLU A 18 0.36 6.16 0.38
C GLU A 18 -0.47 5.13 1.17
N ALA A 19 0.15 4.11 1.76
CA ALA A 19 -0.57 3.14 2.59
C ALA A 19 -1.26 3.80 3.80
N VAL A 20 -0.62 4.78 4.45
CA VAL A 20 -1.23 5.55 5.56
C VAL A 20 -2.47 6.31 5.08
N LYS A 21 -2.40 7.01 3.93
CA LYS A 21 -3.55 7.75 3.38
C LYS A 21 -4.74 6.83 3.08
N TRP A 22 -4.48 5.60 2.66
CA TRP A 22 -5.50 4.63 2.27
C TRP A 22 -5.97 3.72 3.41
N GLY A 23 -5.49 3.90 4.65
CA GLY A 23 -5.85 3.05 5.79
C GLY A 23 -5.30 1.62 5.70
N MET A 24 -4.28 1.39 4.86
CA MET A 24 -3.65 0.10 4.65
C MET A 24 -2.43 -0.06 5.58
N ASN A 25 -1.96 -1.29 5.79
CA ASN A 25 -0.82 -1.56 6.68
C ASN A 25 0.49 -0.97 6.11
N ALA A 26 0.85 0.24 6.58
CA ALA A 26 1.96 1.00 6.04
C ALA A 26 3.33 0.34 6.22
N LYS A 27 3.57 -0.34 7.35
CA LYS A 27 4.84 -1.03 7.61
C LYS A 27 5.06 -2.18 6.62
N TYR A 28 3.99 -2.93 6.34
CA TYR A 28 4.04 -4.03 5.37
C TYR A 28 4.35 -3.52 3.97
N TRP A 29 3.64 -2.50 3.49
CA TRP A 29 3.83 -1.97 2.13
C TRP A 29 5.18 -1.27 1.95
N ALA A 30 5.68 -0.57 2.98
CA ALA A 30 7.01 0.02 2.95
C ALA A 30 8.13 -1.03 2.91
N ALA A 31 8.03 -2.08 3.73
CA ALA A 31 9.00 -3.18 3.73
C ALA A 31 9.00 -3.92 2.38
N LEU A 32 7.82 -4.17 1.82
CA LEU A 32 7.66 -4.84 0.54
C LEU A 32 8.24 -4.00 -0.61
N ALA A 33 8.02 -2.68 -0.58
CA ALA A 33 8.63 -1.73 -1.51
C ALA A 33 10.16 -1.61 -1.36
N LEU A 34 10.72 -1.75 -0.15
CA LEU A 34 12.18 -1.77 0.02
C LEU A 34 12.83 -3.01 -0.63
N VAL A 35 12.14 -4.15 -0.58
CA VAL A 35 12.65 -5.42 -1.12
C VAL A 35 12.44 -5.51 -2.63
N ILE A 36 11.22 -5.25 -3.10
CA ILE A 36 10.81 -5.41 -4.50
C ILE A 36 11.06 -4.13 -5.32
N GLY A 37 11.12 -2.97 -4.66
CA GLY A 37 11.28 -1.68 -5.30
C GLY A 37 9.98 -1.16 -5.94
N PRO A 38 10.08 -0.39 -7.04
CA PRO A 38 8.92 0.24 -7.68
C PRO A 38 7.95 -0.76 -8.33
N PHE A 39 8.36 -2.02 -8.54
CA PHE A 39 7.49 -3.07 -9.10
C PHE A 39 6.31 -3.46 -8.18
N VAL A 40 6.30 -2.98 -6.93
CA VAL A 40 5.14 -3.10 -6.02
C VAL A 40 3.94 -2.28 -6.48
N PHE A 41 4.14 -1.28 -7.34
CA PHE A 41 3.08 -0.36 -7.77
C PHE A 41 1.80 -1.01 -8.30
N PRO A 42 1.85 -1.94 -9.30
CA PRO A 42 0.64 -2.64 -9.76
C PRO A 42 -0.05 -3.43 -8.64
N LEU A 43 0.73 -4.08 -7.77
CA LEU A 43 0.20 -4.85 -6.63
C LEU A 43 -0.50 -3.93 -5.61
N PHE A 44 0.13 -2.80 -5.30
CA PHE A 44 -0.42 -1.79 -4.40
C PHE A 44 -1.72 -1.19 -4.94
N GLY A 45 -1.79 -0.89 -6.25
CA GLY A 45 -2.99 -0.39 -6.90
C GLY A 45 -4.17 -1.35 -6.78
N ILE A 46 -3.95 -2.64 -7.01
CA ILE A 46 -4.98 -3.69 -6.85
C ILE A 46 -5.43 -3.78 -5.39
N ALA A 47 -4.49 -3.84 -4.45
CA ALA A 47 -4.80 -3.94 -3.03
C ALA A 47 -5.56 -2.72 -2.51
N ARG A 48 -5.18 -1.50 -2.95
CA ARG A 48 -5.88 -0.26 -2.66
C ARG A 48 -7.30 -0.28 -3.21
N HIS A 49 -7.49 -0.73 -4.45
CA HIS A 49 -8.81 -0.82 -5.07
C HIS A 49 -9.73 -1.79 -4.30
N ILE A 50 -9.21 -2.97 -3.94
CA ILE A 50 -9.94 -3.96 -3.14
C ILE A 50 -10.24 -3.40 -1.75
N HIS A 51 -9.27 -2.77 -1.10
CA HIS A 51 -9.45 -2.17 0.22
C HIS A 51 -10.52 -1.08 0.20
N TRP A 52 -10.47 -0.18 -0.78
CA TRP A 52 -11.49 0.84 -0.98
C TRP A 52 -12.87 0.22 -1.19
N ARG A 53 -13.01 -0.75 -2.10
CA ARG A 53 -14.29 -1.47 -2.36
C ARG A 53 -14.85 -2.13 -1.09
N ARG A 54 -13.97 -2.68 -0.24
CA ARG A 54 -14.32 -3.25 1.07
C ARG A 54 -14.61 -2.22 2.14
N ALA A 55 -14.18 -0.97 1.99
CA ALA A 55 -14.48 0.12 2.91
C ALA A 55 -15.81 0.81 2.56
N VAL A 56 -16.12 0.92 1.26
CA VAL A 56 -17.36 1.55 0.75
C VAL A 56 -18.50 0.57 0.49
N GLY A 57 -18.25 -0.74 0.53
CA GLY A 57 -19.25 -1.78 0.26
C GLY A 57 -20.41 -1.78 1.26
N PHE A 58 -21.61 -2.14 0.81
CA PHE A 58 -22.81 -2.16 1.65
C PHE A 58 -22.76 -3.22 2.78
N ASN A 59 -21.84 -4.20 2.69
CA ASN A 59 -21.73 -5.36 3.59
C ASN A 59 -20.68 -5.20 4.71
N ASN A 60 -20.14 -3.99 4.89
CA ASN A 60 -19.20 -3.64 5.96
C ASN A 60 -19.87 -2.76 7.03
N LEU A 61 -21.17 -2.49 6.85
CA LEU A 61 -22.07 -2.19 7.95
C LEU A 61 -22.35 -3.51 8.66
N MET A 62 -21.51 -3.88 9.63
CA MET A 62 -22.01 -4.71 10.73
C MET A 62 -23.15 -3.88 11.34
N VAL A 63 -24.39 -4.25 11.00
CA VAL A 63 -25.50 -3.96 11.88
C VAL A 63 -25.23 -4.82 13.11
N GLU A 64 -24.56 -4.24 14.12
CA GLU A 64 -24.79 -4.72 15.48
C GLU A 64 -26.30 -4.63 15.70
N ALA A 65 -26.95 -5.79 15.69
CA ALA A 65 -28.33 -5.98 16.10
C ALA A 65 -28.34 -6.56 17.51
#